data_AF-A0A7C9PNG2-F1
#
_entry.id   AF-A0A7C9PNG2-F1
#
_cell.length_a   1.000
_cell.length_b   1.000
_cell.length_c   1.000
_cell.angle_alpha   90.00
_cell.angle_beta   90.00
_cell.angle_gamma   90.00
#
_symmetry.space_group_name_H-M   'P 1'
#
loop_
_entity.id
_entity.type
_entity.pdbx_description
1 polymer ?
#
loop_
_entity_poly.entity_id
_entity_poly.type
_entity_poly.pdbx_seq_one_letter_code
_entity_poly.pdbx_strand_id
1 'polypeptide(L)'
;MPPPPLAPDSRPSTASSRRWRIRRWYWKVAYAVGAYLLVSLLNLAVLSALPYTLSTAVSLVEDLVIIVVGARVFRGSNEEPRAPRPWWRFTARPTLSGAVGVLAAIVFAIGIVGIVISAFTDFRALDSVAGGLAAAAISLAFYGLIAALYLNSYVRLRQELPFIHLTRRR
;
A
#
# COMPACT_ATOMS: atom_id res chain seq x y z
N MET A 1 -59.94 -22.42 -17.00
CA MET A 1 -59.21 -21.18 -17.35
C MET A 1 -57.74 -21.52 -17.44
N PRO A 2 -57.07 -21.31 -18.59
CA PRO A 2 -55.62 -21.48 -18.68
C PRO A 2 -54.88 -20.41 -17.86
N PRO A 3 -53.73 -20.73 -17.27
CA PRO A 3 -52.92 -19.75 -16.53
C PRO A 3 -52.39 -18.66 -17.48
N PRO A 4 -52.25 -17.41 -17.00
CA PRO A 4 -51.72 -16.32 -17.82
C PRO A 4 -50.27 -16.59 -18.24
N PRO A 5 -49.86 -16.16 -19.45
CA PRO A 5 -48.49 -16.36 -19.93
C PRO A 5 -47.50 -15.63 -19.03
N LEU A 6 -46.43 -16.35 -18.64
CA LEU A 6 -45.33 -15.80 -17.86
C LEU A 6 -44.72 -14.60 -18.61
N ALA A 7 -44.59 -13.46 -17.93
CA ALA A 7 -44.02 -12.25 -18.49
C ALA A 7 -42.60 -12.52 -19.03
N PRO A 8 -42.22 -11.91 -20.17
CA PRO A 8 -40.90 -12.08 -20.75
C PRO A 8 -39.82 -11.64 -19.76
N ASP A 9 -38.86 -12.54 -19.58
CA ASP A 9 -37.65 -12.48 -18.77
C ASP A 9 -37.08 -11.05 -18.72
N SER A 10 -37.31 -10.34 -17.61
CA SER A 10 -36.76 -9.01 -17.36
C SER A 10 -35.29 -9.10 -16.93
N ARG A 11 -34.47 -9.76 -17.76
CA ARG A 11 -33.02 -9.67 -17.70
C ARG A 11 -32.59 -8.67 -18.75
N PRO A 12 -32.36 -7.41 -18.36
CA PRO A 12 -31.09 -6.82 -18.76
C PRO A 12 -30.53 -5.86 -17.73
N SER A 13 -29.35 -6.18 -17.21
CA SER A 13 -28.21 -5.30 -17.45
C SER A 13 -26.92 -6.06 -17.17
N THR A 14 -26.37 -6.66 -18.22
CA THR A 14 -24.92 -6.81 -18.39
C THR A 14 -24.30 -5.41 -18.58
N ALA A 15 -24.58 -4.49 -17.65
CA ALA A 15 -23.92 -3.22 -17.54
C ALA A 15 -22.47 -3.51 -17.20
N SER A 16 -21.69 -3.50 -18.26
CA SER A 16 -20.25 -3.46 -18.34
C SER A 16 -19.74 -2.24 -17.58
N SER A 17 -19.83 -2.27 -16.26
CA SER A 17 -19.03 -1.40 -15.40
C SER A 17 -17.58 -1.89 -15.52
N ARG A 18 -16.92 -1.50 -16.61
CA ARG A 18 -15.46 -1.47 -16.72
C ARG A 18 -14.95 -0.44 -15.72
N ARG A 19 -15.09 -0.75 -14.43
CA ARG A 19 -14.48 0.03 -13.35
C ARG A 19 -12.98 -0.08 -13.56
N TRP A 20 -12.34 1.06 -13.77
CA TRP A 20 -10.90 1.29 -13.86
C TRP A 20 -10.14 0.45 -12.81
N ARG A 21 -9.71 -0.75 -13.19
CA ARG A 21 -9.02 -1.69 -12.29
C ARG A 21 -7.86 -2.35 -13.00
N ILE A 22 -6.67 -2.19 -12.43
CA ILE A 22 -5.42 -2.63 -13.03
C ILE A 22 -5.13 -4.07 -12.60
N ARG A 23 -5.30 -5.02 -13.53
CA ARG A 23 -4.95 -6.45 -13.34
C ARG A 23 -3.62 -6.83 -13.99
N ARG A 24 -3.32 -6.27 -15.16
CA ARG A 24 -2.12 -6.62 -15.93
C ARG A 24 -0.87 -6.10 -15.21
N TRP A 25 0.19 -6.91 -15.16
CA TRP A 25 1.41 -6.57 -14.41
C TRP A 25 2.09 -5.29 -14.94
N TYR A 26 2.11 -5.11 -16.27
CA TYR A 26 2.74 -3.94 -16.90
C TYR A 26 2.08 -2.62 -16.52
N TRP A 27 0.76 -2.60 -16.31
CA TRP A 27 0.06 -1.40 -15.81
C TRP A 27 0.37 -1.11 -14.34
N LYS A 28 0.72 -2.13 -13.54
CA LYS A 28 1.16 -1.93 -12.15
C LYS A 28 2.55 -1.29 -12.13
N VAL A 29 3.43 -1.73 -13.03
CA VAL A 29 4.74 -1.13 -13.23
C VAL A 29 4.60 0.31 -13.75
N ALA A 30 3.77 0.54 -14.77
CA ALA A 30 3.51 1.87 -15.30
C ALA A 30 2.94 2.82 -14.23
N TYR A 31 2.04 2.33 -13.36
CA TYR A 31 1.57 3.09 -12.21
C TYR A 31 2.71 3.41 -11.24
N ALA A 32 3.53 2.43 -10.87
CA ALA A 32 4.62 2.63 -9.91
C ALA A 32 5.65 3.64 -10.45
N VAL A 33 6.04 3.49 -11.72
CA VAL A 33 6.98 4.40 -12.40
C VAL A 33 6.34 5.79 -12.56
N GLY A 34 5.09 5.86 -13.02
CA GLY A 34 4.39 7.13 -13.20
C GLY A 34 4.18 7.89 -11.90
N ALA A 35 3.80 7.18 -10.82
CA ALA A 35 3.65 7.77 -9.49
C ALA A 35 5.00 8.26 -8.94
N TYR A 36 6.08 7.46 -9.10
CA TYR A 36 7.42 7.86 -8.70
C TYR A 36 7.91 9.11 -9.43
N LEU A 37 7.74 9.16 -10.75
CA LEU A 37 8.10 10.33 -11.56
C LEU A 37 7.27 11.55 -11.17
N LEU A 38 5.96 11.37 -10.94
CA LEU A 38 5.07 12.46 -10.53
C LEU A 38 5.52 13.07 -9.19
N VAL A 39 5.78 12.23 -8.19
CA VAL A 39 6.29 12.68 -6.88
C VAL A 39 7.65 13.35 -7.02
N SER A 40 8.56 12.76 -7.79
CA SER A 40 9.90 13.34 -7.99
C SER A 40 9.83 14.74 -8.61
N LEU A 41 8.96 14.93 -9.61
CA LEU A 41 8.75 16.22 -10.26
C LEU A 41 8.06 17.23 -9.34
N LEU A 42 7.05 16.80 -8.58
CA LEU A 42 6.37 17.65 -7.61
C LEU A 42 7.33 18.11 -6.50
N ASN A 43 8.15 17.19 -6.01
CA ASN A 43 9.18 17.46 -5.00
C ASN A 43 10.22 18.47 -5.51
N LEU A 44 10.67 18.30 -6.75
CA LEU A 44 11.61 19.23 -7.38
C LEU A 44 11.03 20.64 -7.53
N ALA A 45 9.75 20.73 -7.92
CA ALA A 45 9.09 22.00 -8.22
C ALA A 45 8.60 22.75 -6.97
N VAL A 46 8.11 22.04 -5.95
CA VAL A 46 7.34 22.62 -4.83
C VAL A 46 8.11 22.57 -3.52
N LEU A 47 8.85 21.50 -3.26
CA LEU A 47 9.44 21.27 -1.94
C LEU A 47 10.81 21.93 -1.74
N SER A 48 11.43 22.43 -2.80
CA SER A 48 12.71 23.15 -2.73
C SER A 48 12.63 24.45 -1.91
N ALA A 49 11.44 25.00 -1.72
CA ALA A 49 11.20 26.20 -0.92
C ALA A 49 10.81 25.90 0.56
N LEU A 50 10.63 24.63 0.93
CA LEU A 50 10.16 24.26 2.27
C LEU A 50 11.32 23.87 3.20
N PRO A 51 11.16 24.05 4.53
CA PRO A 51 12.08 23.46 5.50
C PRO A 51 12.14 21.94 5.32
N TYR A 52 13.34 21.37 5.46
CA TYR A 52 13.58 19.94 5.19
C TYR A 52 12.61 19.02 5.94
N THR A 53 12.31 19.31 7.20
CA THR A 53 11.38 18.50 8.00
C THR A 53 9.98 18.49 7.40
N LEU A 54 9.52 19.63 6.89
CA LEU A 54 8.21 19.75 6.26
C LEU A 54 8.18 19.08 4.88
N SER A 55 9.23 19.26 4.07
CA SER A 55 9.33 18.57 2.78
C SER A 55 9.37 17.06 2.94
N THR A 56 10.07 16.56 3.97
CA THR A 56 10.09 15.14 4.33
C THR A 56 8.70 14.65 4.71
N ALA A 57 7.99 15.38 5.58
CA ALA A 57 6.64 15.00 5.98
C ALA A 57 5.67 14.95 4.79
N VAL A 58 5.71 15.96 3.90
CA VAL A 58 4.88 16.00 2.70
C VAL A 58 5.19 14.83 1.76
N SER A 59 6.47 14.56 1.50
CA SER A 59 6.90 13.43 0.66
C SER A 59 6.37 12.09 1.18
N LEU A 60 6.44 11.86 2.49
CA LEU A 60 5.97 10.62 3.11
C LEU A 60 4.43 10.50 3.07
N VAL A 61 3.70 11.61 3.15
CA VAL A 61 2.25 11.62 2.96
C VAL A 61 1.89 11.26 1.52
N GLU A 62 2.62 11.80 0.54
CA GLU A 62 2.43 11.46 -0.88
C GLU A 62 2.68 9.97 -1.14
N ASP A 63 3.78 9.43 -0.62
CA ASP A 63 4.10 8.00 -0.70
C ASP A 63 2.99 7.16 -0.07
N LEU A 64 2.49 7.55 1.11
CA LEU A 64 1.39 6.84 1.78
C LEU A 64 0.13 6.85 0.90
N VAL A 65 -0.22 7.99 0.31
CA VAL A 65 -1.37 8.12 -0.59
C VAL A 65 -1.20 7.21 -1.80
N ILE A 66 -0.03 7.19 -2.43
CA ILE A 66 0.26 6.34 -3.60
C ILE A 66 0.16 4.86 -3.25
N ILE A 67 0.68 4.46 -2.08
CA ILE A 67 0.59 3.09 -1.58
C ILE A 67 -0.87 2.71 -1.34
N VAL A 68 -1.64 3.56 -0.66
CA VAL A 68 -3.05 3.31 -0.36
C VAL A 68 -3.88 3.24 -1.64
N VAL A 69 -3.72 4.19 -2.55
CA VAL A 69 -4.42 4.20 -3.85
C VAL A 69 -4.03 2.95 -4.66
N GLY A 70 -2.74 2.63 -4.74
CA GLY A 70 -2.23 1.44 -5.41
C GLY A 70 -2.85 0.16 -4.84
N ALA A 71 -2.91 0.03 -3.52
CA ALA A 71 -3.53 -1.11 -2.83
C ALA A 71 -5.02 -1.28 -3.17
N ARG A 72 -5.73 -0.19 -3.50
CA ARG A 72 -7.16 -0.21 -3.86
C ARG A 72 -7.40 -0.42 -5.35
N VAL A 73 -6.54 0.11 -6.21
CA VAL A 73 -6.66 0.01 -7.68
C VAL A 73 -6.15 -1.35 -8.17
N PHE A 74 -5.10 -1.90 -7.54
CA PHE A 74 -4.50 -3.17 -7.95
C PHE A 74 -5.33 -4.35 -7.47
N ARG A 75 -5.70 -5.22 -8.41
CA ARG A 75 -6.40 -6.48 -8.13
C ARG A 75 -5.54 -7.70 -8.46
N GLY A 76 -5.78 -8.78 -7.71
CA GLY A 76 -5.23 -10.10 -8.02
C GLY A 76 -5.90 -10.71 -9.25
N SER A 77 -5.26 -11.70 -9.88
CA SER A 77 -5.87 -12.46 -10.97
C SER A 77 -7.11 -13.23 -10.51
N ASN A 78 -7.13 -13.68 -9.24
CA ASN A 78 -8.14 -14.58 -8.70
C ASN A 78 -9.13 -13.90 -7.75
N GLU A 79 -9.14 -12.57 -7.67
CA GLU A 79 -10.06 -11.85 -6.78
C GLU A 79 -11.34 -11.45 -7.50
N GLU A 80 -12.47 -11.54 -6.80
CA GLU A 80 -13.76 -11.11 -7.32
C GLU A 80 -13.72 -9.62 -7.73
N PRO A 81 -14.09 -9.31 -8.99
CA PRO A 81 -14.00 -7.96 -9.52
C PRO A 81 -14.99 -6.95 -8.90
N ARG A 82 -15.96 -7.38 -8.09
CA ARG A 82 -17.02 -6.50 -7.58
C ARG A 82 -16.97 -6.27 -6.07
N ALA A 83 -16.41 -7.21 -5.29
CA ALA A 83 -16.34 -7.06 -3.84
C ALA A 83 -15.41 -5.90 -3.41
N PRO A 84 -15.85 -5.01 -2.51
CA PRO A 84 -14.98 -4.09 -1.80
C PRO A 84 -13.87 -4.87 -1.09
N ARG A 85 -12.60 -4.44 -1.20
CA ARG A 85 -11.56 -5.03 -0.37
C ARG A 85 -11.71 -4.50 1.04
N PRO A 86 -11.58 -5.35 2.08
CA PRO A 86 -11.46 -4.87 3.44
C PRO A 86 -10.31 -3.87 3.58
N TRP A 87 -10.47 -2.85 4.42
CA TRP A 87 -9.51 -1.75 4.55
C TRP A 87 -8.10 -2.21 4.94
N TRP A 88 -8.01 -3.34 5.65
CA TRP A 88 -6.77 -3.96 6.11
C TRP A 88 -5.99 -4.69 5.01
N ARG A 89 -6.59 -4.96 3.83
CA ARG A 89 -6.00 -5.81 2.79
C ARG A 89 -5.23 -5.00 1.75
N PHE A 90 -3.93 -4.80 2.00
CA PHE A 90 -3.05 -4.02 1.12
C PHE A 90 -2.60 -4.79 -0.13
N THR A 91 -2.50 -6.11 -0.03
CA THR A 91 -2.09 -6.97 -1.14
C THR A 91 -3.04 -8.16 -1.32
N ALA A 92 -2.96 -8.81 -2.48
CA ALA A 92 -3.72 -10.01 -2.77
C ALA A 92 -3.06 -11.30 -2.27
N ARG A 93 -1.76 -11.26 -1.98
CA ARG A 93 -0.93 -12.44 -1.71
C ARG A 93 -0.29 -12.31 -0.35
N PRO A 94 -0.41 -13.32 0.53
CA PRO A 94 0.19 -13.27 1.86
C PRO A 94 1.72 -13.09 1.77
N THR A 95 2.39 -13.84 0.90
CA THR A 95 3.86 -13.83 0.80
C THR A 95 4.40 -12.46 0.40
N LEU A 96 3.75 -11.77 -0.54
CA LEU A 96 4.12 -10.40 -0.91
C LEU A 96 3.83 -9.42 0.23
N SER A 97 2.69 -9.57 0.91
CA SER A 97 2.38 -8.75 2.10
C SER A 97 3.44 -8.89 3.18
N GLY A 98 3.83 -10.14 3.48
CA GLY A 98 4.85 -10.47 4.46
C GLY A 98 6.22 -9.95 4.07
N ALA A 99 6.64 -10.15 2.82
CA ALA A 99 7.94 -9.67 2.34
C ALA A 99 8.09 -8.14 2.45
N VAL A 100 7.08 -7.38 2.01
CA VAL A 100 7.08 -5.91 2.12
C VAL A 100 7.03 -5.48 3.58
N GLY A 101 6.19 -6.12 4.40
CA GLY A 101 6.10 -5.82 5.83
C GLY A 101 7.41 -6.07 6.58
N VAL A 102 8.09 -7.19 6.30
CA VAL A 102 9.41 -7.50 6.88
C VAL A 102 10.48 -6.53 6.39
N LEU A 103 10.51 -6.21 5.09
CA LEU A 103 11.47 -5.23 4.57
C LEU A 103 11.29 -3.87 5.23
N ALA A 104 10.05 -3.39 5.38
CA ALA A 104 9.75 -2.15 6.09
C ALA A 104 10.15 -2.22 7.58
N ALA A 105 9.93 -3.36 8.24
CA ALA A 105 10.35 -3.57 9.62
C ALA A 105 11.87 -3.57 9.79
N ILE A 106 12.62 -4.11 8.82
CA ILE A 106 14.09 -4.07 8.81
C ILE A 106 14.56 -2.62 8.68
N VAL A 107 14.00 -1.85 7.73
CA VAL A 107 14.35 -0.43 7.55
C VAL A 107 14.03 0.37 8.81
N PHE A 108 12.88 0.11 9.43
CA PHE A 108 12.51 0.68 10.73
C PHE A 108 13.54 0.35 11.82
N ALA A 109 13.93 -0.92 11.96
CA ALA A 109 14.91 -1.34 12.96
C ALA A 109 16.29 -0.71 12.72
N ILE A 110 16.75 -0.64 11.46
CA ILE A 110 17.99 0.04 11.09
C ILE A 110 17.92 1.53 11.48
N GLY A 111 16.78 2.18 11.24
CA GLY A 111 16.56 3.57 11.64
C GLY A 111 16.68 3.78 13.14
N ILE A 112 16.08 2.89 13.96
CA ILE A 112 16.23 2.93 15.43
C ILE A 112 17.69 2.79 15.83
N VAL A 113 18.38 1.77 15.29
CA VAL A 113 19.79 1.51 15.60
C VAL A 113 20.64 2.73 15.23
N GLY A 114 20.39 3.35 14.09
CA GLY A 114 21.07 4.58 13.68
C GLY A 114 20.89 5.71 14.68
N ILE A 115 19.64 5.99 15.09
CA ILE A 115 19.34 7.03 16.09
C ILE A 115 20.03 6.73 17.43
N VAL A 116 19.98 5.48 17.90
CA VAL A 116 20.61 5.05 19.15
C VAL A 116 22.12 5.24 19.07
N ILE A 117 22.79 4.74 18.02
CA ILE A 117 24.23 4.90 17.84
C ILE A 117 24.61 6.38 17.87
N SER A 118 23.93 7.22 17.08
CA SER A 118 24.24 8.65 17.04
C SER A 118 24.00 9.34 18.39
N ALA A 119 23.01 8.91 19.16
CA ALA A 119 22.79 9.45 20.51
C ALA A 119 23.95 9.14 21.47
N PHE A 120 24.67 8.03 21.27
CA PHE A 120 25.83 7.65 22.08
C PHE A 120 27.16 8.16 21.54
N THR A 121 27.30 8.41 20.24
CA THR A 121 28.58 8.85 19.65
C THR A 121 28.69 10.36 19.52
N ASP A 122 27.66 11.03 18.99
CA ASP A 122 27.60 12.48 18.85
C ASP A 122 26.16 12.91 18.58
N PHE A 123 25.46 13.35 19.62
CA PHE A 123 24.07 13.78 19.50
C PHE A 123 23.92 15.01 18.58
N ARG A 124 24.96 15.86 18.47
CA ARG A 124 24.94 17.00 17.55
C ARG A 124 25.07 16.56 16.09
N ALA A 125 25.62 15.38 15.85
CA ALA A 125 25.63 14.78 14.53
C ALA A 125 24.21 14.52 14.01
N LEU A 126 23.25 14.16 14.88
CA LEU A 126 21.84 13.97 14.49
C LEU A 126 21.19 15.27 13.98
N ASP A 127 21.48 16.40 14.61
CA ASP A 127 21.00 17.71 14.16
C ASP A 127 21.72 18.21 12.90
N SER A 128 22.95 17.74 12.65
CA SER A 128 23.73 18.10 11.47
C SER A 128 23.39 17.29 10.20
N VAL A 129 22.78 16.10 10.35
CA VAL A 129 22.25 15.34 9.22
C VAL A 129 21.00 16.07 8.72
N ALA A 130 20.89 16.22 7.39
CA ALA A 130 19.78 16.92 6.74
C ALA A 130 18.43 16.48 7.35
N GLY A 131 17.83 17.39 8.14
CA GLY A 131 16.50 17.23 8.74
C GLY A 131 16.39 17.01 10.24
N GLY A 132 17.51 16.77 10.93
CA GLY A 132 17.53 16.61 12.38
C GLY A 132 16.76 15.40 12.90
N LEU A 133 16.67 15.30 14.23
CA LEU A 133 15.95 14.22 14.92
C LEU A 133 14.47 14.13 14.50
N ALA A 134 13.84 15.26 14.21
CA ALA A 134 12.44 15.32 13.80
C ALA A 134 12.20 14.61 12.46
N ALA A 135 13.01 14.86 11.42
CA ALA A 135 12.84 14.18 10.14
C ALA A 135 13.14 12.68 10.23
N ALA A 136 14.12 12.30 11.06
CA ALA A 136 14.42 10.90 11.34
C ALA A 136 13.24 10.20 12.03
N ALA A 137 12.64 10.85 13.04
CA ALA A 137 11.47 10.32 13.75
C ALA A 137 10.25 10.16 12.82
N ILE A 138 9.98 11.13 11.94
CA ILE A 138 8.88 11.06 10.96
C ILE A 138 9.10 9.91 9.98
N SER A 139 10.30 9.78 9.42
CA SER A 139 10.65 8.68 8.50
C SER A 139 10.51 7.32 9.19
N LEU A 140 10.95 7.23 10.45
CA LEU A 140 10.82 6.04 11.25
C LEU A 140 9.34 5.68 11.50
N ALA A 141 8.52 6.67 11.87
CA ALA A 141 7.08 6.47 12.06
C ALA A 141 6.41 5.97 10.77
N PHE A 142 6.81 6.49 9.60
CA PHE A 142 6.31 6.02 8.31
C PHE A 142 6.66 4.55 8.05
N TYR A 143 7.92 4.14 8.18
CA TYR A 143 8.30 2.73 7.95
C TYR A 143 7.66 1.78 8.96
N GLY A 144 7.54 2.21 10.23
CA GLY A 144 6.82 1.47 11.26
C GLY A 144 5.34 1.28 10.90
N LEU A 145 4.69 2.33 10.39
CA LEU A 145 3.31 2.27 9.90
C LEU A 145 3.18 1.31 8.72
N ILE A 146 4.04 1.41 7.71
CA ILE A 146 4.02 0.52 6.55
C ILE A 146 4.22 -0.94 6.98
N ALA A 147 5.18 -1.20 7.87
CA ALA A 147 5.41 -2.53 8.43
C ALA A 147 4.15 -3.07 9.12
N ALA A 148 3.54 -2.28 10.00
CA ALA A 148 2.33 -2.67 10.73
C ALA A 148 1.17 -2.99 9.78
N LEU A 149 0.92 -2.15 8.77
CA LEU A 149 -0.16 -2.34 7.79
C LEU A 149 0.05 -3.63 6.97
N TYR A 150 1.26 -3.85 6.46
CA TYR A 150 1.56 -4.99 5.60
C TYR A 150 1.67 -6.31 6.36
N LEU A 151 2.17 -6.30 7.60
CA LEU A 151 2.19 -7.47 8.48
C LEU A 151 0.79 -7.83 9.00
N ASN A 152 -0.03 -6.84 9.36
CA ASN A 152 -1.44 -7.09 9.70
C ASN A 152 -2.21 -7.69 8.52
N SER A 153 -1.98 -7.16 7.30
CA SER A 153 -2.50 -7.73 6.06
C SER A 153 -2.02 -9.18 5.86
N TYR A 154 -0.74 -9.48 6.12
CA TYR A 154 -0.18 -10.83 6.03
C TYR A 154 -0.85 -11.83 6.97
N VAL A 155 -0.98 -11.48 8.26
CA VAL A 155 -1.56 -12.36 9.29
C VAL A 155 -3.00 -12.71 8.92
N ARG A 156 -3.81 -11.72 8.55
CA ARG A 156 -5.21 -11.93 8.18
C ARG A 156 -5.36 -12.75 6.89
N LEU A 157 -4.54 -12.48 5.86
CA LEU A 157 -4.54 -13.30 4.64
C LEU A 157 -4.14 -14.75 4.92
N ARG A 158 -3.17 -14.98 5.80
CA ARG A 158 -2.78 -16.33 6.22
C ARG A 158 -3.89 -17.07 6.95
N GLN A 159 -4.77 -16.39 7.66
CA GLN A 159 -5.93 -17.01 8.32
C GLN A 159 -7.05 -17.36 7.32
N GLU A 160 -7.16 -16.63 6.20
CA GLU A 160 -8.14 -16.93 5.14
C GLU A 160 -7.72 -18.13 4.26
N LEU A 161 -6.41 -18.36 4.08
CA LEU A 161 -5.87 -19.44 3.26
C LEU A 161 -6.11 -20.89 3.73
N PRO A 162 -6.10 -21.24 5.03
CA PRO A 162 -6.35 -22.62 5.47
C PRO A 162 -7.72 -23.17 5.04
N PHE A 163 -8.70 -22.30 4.74
CA PHE A 163 -10.02 -22.74 4.28
C PHE A 163 -10.06 -23.23 2.82
N ILE A 164 -9.13 -22.80 1.97
CA ILE A 164 -9.20 -23.08 0.52
C ILE A 164 -8.74 -24.51 0.17
N HIS A 165 -7.90 -25.14 1.01
CA HIS A 165 -7.42 -26.49 0.77
C HIS A 165 -8.44 -27.60 1.08
N LEU A 166 -9.54 -27.30 1.78
CA LEU A 166 -10.58 -28.28 2.10
C LEU A 166 -11.72 -28.32 1.07
N THR A 167 -11.90 -27.28 0.25
CA THR A 167 -12.99 -27.20 -0.75
C THR A 167 -12.62 -27.70 -2.15
N ARG A 168 -11.40 -28.21 -2.37
CA ARG A 168 -10.95 -28.70 -3.70
C ARG A 168 -10.90 -30.22 -3.83
N ARG A 169 -11.40 -30.96 -2.84
CA ARG A 169 -11.60 -32.42 -2.89
C ARG A 169 -13.07 -32.76 -2.69
N ARG A 170 -13.92 -32.44 -3.66
CA ARG A 170 -15.17 -33.16 -3.94
C ARG A 170 -15.45 -33.06 -5.43
#